data_AF-A0A554JL05-F1
#
_entry.id   AF-A0A554JL05-F1
#
_cell.length_a   1.000
_cell.length_b   1.000
_cell.length_c   1.000
_cell.angle_alpha   90.00
_cell.angle_beta   90.00
_cell.angle_gamma   90.00
#
_symmetry.space_group_name_H-M   'P 1'
#
loop_
_entity.id
_entity.type
_entity.pdbx_description
1 polymer ?
#
loop_
_entity_poly.entity_id
_entity_poly.type
_entity_poly.pdbx_seq_one_letter_code
_entity_poly.pdbx_strand_id
1 'polypeptide(L)'
;MIPYSHQAIGSDDIRAVARILASDWLTQGPTIEHFERELAGKVGARYAVAFSSGTAALHGSYAAAGIGPMDEIITSPLTFAATANIALWQGAIPIFADIDEITGTLDPVEAEKKITKKTKAIVVVDYAGLPADLDALR
;
A
#
# COMPACT_ATOMS: atom_id res chain seq x y z
N MET A 1 32.13 4.93 5.13
CA MET A 1 30.99 5.23 4.23
C MET A 1 29.73 4.80 4.95
N ILE A 2 28.73 5.68 5.09
CA ILE A 2 27.45 5.37 5.76
C ILE A 2 26.37 5.35 4.67
N PRO A 3 25.65 4.23 4.46
CA PRO A 3 24.61 4.15 3.43
C PRO A 3 23.33 4.86 3.89
N TYR A 4 22.46 5.23 2.93
CA TYR A 4 21.13 5.79 3.21
C TYR A 4 20.24 4.80 3.99
N SER A 5 20.27 3.51 3.63
CA SER A 5 19.58 2.43 4.34
C SER A 5 20.40 1.15 4.34
N HIS A 6 20.17 0.31 5.34
CA HIS A 6 20.76 -1.02 5.48
C HIS A 6 19.74 -1.96 6.12
N GLN A 7 19.62 -3.18 5.61
CA GLN A 7 18.66 -4.16 6.12
C GLN A 7 19.12 -4.71 7.47
N ALA A 8 18.23 -4.75 8.45
CA ALA A 8 18.48 -5.41 9.72
C ALA A 8 18.11 -6.90 9.59
N ILE A 9 19.11 -7.75 9.30
CA ILE A 9 18.94 -9.20 9.15
C ILE A 9 19.69 -9.89 10.29
N GLY A 10 18.97 -10.67 11.09
CA GLY A 10 19.47 -11.40 12.23
C GLY A 10 19.58 -12.92 12.00
N SER A 11 20.05 -13.62 13.02
CA SER A 11 20.19 -15.08 12.96
C SER A 11 18.84 -15.81 12.89
N ASP A 12 17.77 -15.21 13.41
CA ASP A 12 16.40 -15.76 13.33
C ASP A 12 15.86 -15.74 11.90
N ASP A 13 16.12 -14.68 11.13
CA ASP A 13 15.71 -14.57 9.73
C ASP A 13 16.38 -15.67 8.89
N ILE A 14 17.69 -15.87 9.09
CA ILE A 14 18.47 -16.91 8.39
C ILE A 14 17.91 -18.30 8.72
N ARG A 15 17.63 -18.57 10.00
CA ARG A 15 17.03 -19.84 10.43
C ARG A 15 15.64 -20.04 9.83
N ALA A 16 14.83 -18.99 9.76
CA ALA A 16 13.50 -19.06 9.16
C ALA A 16 13.59 -19.48 7.68
N VAL A 17 14.46 -18.84 6.90
CA VAL A 17 14.68 -19.20 5.49
C VAL A 17 15.22 -20.62 5.35
N ALA A 18 16.24 -21.00 6.14
CA ALA A 18 16.83 -22.34 6.07
C ALA A 18 15.80 -23.45 6.36
N ARG A 19 14.87 -23.24 7.29
CA ARG A 19 13.77 -24.19 7.56
C ARG A 19 12.86 -24.37 6.35
N ILE A 20 12.52 -23.29 5.64
CA ILE A 20 11.69 -23.36 4.44
C ILE A 20 12.41 -24.07 3.31
N LEU A 21 13.72 -23.79 3.11
CA LEU A 21 14.53 -24.45 2.09
C LEU A 21 14.67 -25.97 2.30
N ALA A 22 14.55 -26.44 3.54
CA ALA A 22 14.57 -27.87 3.88
C ALA A 22 13.17 -28.51 3.91
N SER A 23 12.10 -27.76 3.59
CA SER A 23 10.71 -28.23 3.62
C SER A 23 10.17 -28.54 2.22
N ASP A 24 8.99 -29.15 2.15
CA ASP A 24 8.32 -29.47 0.89
C ASP A 24 7.69 -28.23 0.19
N TRP A 25 7.66 -27.07 0.85
CA TRP A 25 6.91 -25.89 0.39
C TRP A 25 7.80 -24.66 0.22
N LEU A 26 8.35 -24.48 -0.98
CA LEU A 26 9.24 -23.35 -1.31
C LEU A 26 8.51 -22.08 -1.80
N THR A 27 7.27 -22.20 -2.29
CA THR A 27 6.47 -21.08 -2.80
C THR A 27 5.27 -20.84 -1.89
N GLN A 28 4.04 -20.95 -2.39
CA GLN A 28 2.85 -20.95 -1.55
C GLN A 28 2.80 -22.18 -0.65
N GLY A 29 2.40 -21.96 0.59
CA GLY A 29 2.35 -22.99 1.62
C GLY A 29 1.88 -22.43 2.97
N PRO A 30 1.83 -23.27 4.02
CA PRO A 30 1.22 -22.92 5.30
C PRO A 30 1.89 -21.74 6.01
N THR A 31 3.15 -21.43 5.68
CA THR A 31 3.88 -20.28 6.21
C THR A 31 3.24 -18.95 5.80
N ILE A 32 2.67 -18.86 4.60
CA ILE A 32 1.96 -17.65 4.14
C ILE A 32 0.69 -17.44 4.96
N GLU A 33 -0.14 -18.48 5.11
CA GLU A 33 -1.35 -18.39 5.93
C GLU A 33 -1.04 -18.01 7.38
N HIS A 34 0.06 -18.53 7.94
CA HIS A 34 0.50 -18.14 9.27
C HIS A 34 0.89 -16.66 9.33
N PHE A 35 1.68 -16.19 8.38
CA PHE A 35 2.07 -14.79 8.28
C PHE A 35 0.85 -13.86 8.15
N GLU A 36 -0.12 -14.21 7.29
CA GLU A 36 -1.35 -13.44 7.09
C GLU A 36 -2.19 -13.35 8.37
N ARG A 37 -2.35 -14.46 9.11
CA ARG A 37 -3.06 -14.44 10.41
C ARG A 37 -2.36 -13.56 11.43
N GLU A 38 -1.04 -13.69 11.57
CA GLU A 38 -0.24 -12.89 12.51
C GLU A 38 -0.29 -11.40 12.14
N LEU A 39 -0.17 -11.07 10.85
CA LEU A 39 -0.24 -9.69 10.37
C LEU A 39 -1.62 -9.09 10.62
N ALA A 40 -2.69 -9.81 10.28
CA ALA A 40 -4.07 -9.37 10.53
C ALA A 40 -4.29 -9.08 12.02
N GLY A 41 -3.85 -9.98 12.91
CA GLY A 41 -3.91 -9.79 14.35
C GLY A 41 -3.09 -8.59 14.82
N LYS A 42 -1.89 -8.39 14.26
CA LYS A 42 -0.98 -7.29 14.63
C LYS A 42 -1.56 -5.91 14.31
N VAL A 43 -2.27 -5.77 13.18
CA VAL A 43 -2.83 -4.49 12.73
C VAL A 43 -4.32 -4.33 13.08
N GLY A 44 -4.93 -5.33 13.71
CA GLY A 44 -6.37 -5.32 14.05
C GLY A 44 -7.30 -5.47 12.83
N ALA A 45 -6.80 -5.96 11.70
CA ALA A 45 -7.61 -6.22 10.52
C ALA A 45 -8.33 -7.57 10.64
N ARG A 46 -9.50 -7.70 10.00
CA ARG A 46 -10.23 -8.97 9.94
C ARG A 46 -9.53 -10.01 9.07
N TYR A 47 -8.86 -9.56 8.01
CA TYR A 47 -8.16 -10.40 7.04
C TYR A 47 -6.87 -9.70 6.60
N ALA A 48 -5.87 -10.48 6.17
CA ALA A 48 -4.70 -10.00 5.46
C ALA A 48 -4.42 -10.94 4.29
N VAL A 49 -3.85 -10.40 3.21
CA VAL A 49 -3.43 -11.17 2.02
C VAL A 49 -2.02 -10.71 1.65
N ALA A 50 -1.09 -11.65 1.57
CA ALA A 50 0.30 -11.38 1.23
C ALA A 50 0.49 -11.32 -0.29
N PHE A 51 1.24 -10.31 -0.74
CA PHE A 51 1.63 -10.13 -2.14
C PHE A 51 3.15 -10.07 -2.27
N SER A 52 3.64 -10.22 -3.50
CA SER A 52 5.08 -10.14 -3.80
C SER A 52 5.70 -8.75 -3.63
N SER A 53 4.88 -7.69 -3.54
CA SER A 53 5.32 -6.30 -3.33
C SER A 53 4.15 -5.40 -2.91
N GLY A 54 4.46 -4.20 -2.41
CA GLY A 54 3.45 -3.15 -2.17
C GLY A 54 2.71 -2.73 -3.45
N THR A 55 3.38 -2.71 -4.60
CA THR A 55 2.77 -2.44 -5.91
C THR A 55 1.74 -3.51 -6.29
N ALA A 56 2.08 -4.79 -6.09
CA ALA A 56 1.16 -5.89 -6.36
C ALA A 56 -0.04 -5.88 -5.41
N ALA A 57 0.19 -5.57 -4.12
CA ALA A 57 -0.88 -5.38 -3.15
C ALA A 57 -1.80 -4.23 -3.57
N LEU A 58 -1.26 -3.08 -3.97
CA LEU A 58 -2.06 -1.95 -4.43
C LEU A 58 -2.88 -2.28 -5.67
N HIS A 59 -2.31 -3.03 -6.62
CA HIS A 59 -3.05 -3.49 -7.79
C HIS A 59 -4.22 -4.41 -7.41
N GLY A 60 -3.98 -5.35 -6.50
CA GLY A 60 -5.05 -6.19 -5.93
C GLY A 60 -6.12 -5.36 -5.21
N SER A 61 -5.71 -4.35 -4.44
CA SER A 61 -6.62 -3.44 -3.73
C SER A 61 -7.48 -2.64 -4.69
N TYR A 62 -6.92 -2.09 -5.77
CA TYR A 62 -7.71 -1.37 -6.76
C TYR A 62 -8.70 -2.28 -7.50
N ALA A 63 -8.27 -3.49 -7.86
CA ALA A 63 -9.16 -4.51 -8.44
C ALA A 63 -10.31 -4.86 -7.48
N ALA A 64 -10.02 -5.06 -6.19
CA ALA A 64 -11.01 -5.38 -5.17
C ALA A 64 -11.99 -4.21 -4.90
N ALA A 65 -11.52 -2.96 -5.01
CA ALA A 65 -12.35 -1.76 -4.94
C ALA A 65 -13.20 -1.53 -6.23
N GLY A 66 -12.99 -2.34 -7.27
CA GLY A 66 -13.67 -2.21 -8.55
C GLY A 66 -13.27 -0.95 -9.31
N ILE A 67 -12.02 -0.50 -9.16
CA ILE A 67 -11.45 0.61 -9.93
C ILE A 67 -11.14 0.12 -11.34
N GLY A 68 -11.50 0.92 -12.35
CA GLY A 68 -11.28 0.58 -13.74
C GLY A 68 -11.39 1.77 -14.71
N PRO A 69 -11.63 1.50 -16.00
CA PRO A 69 -11.74 2.54 -17.01
C PRO A 69 -12.75 3.62 -16.64
N MET A 70 -12.35 4.89 -16.86
CA MET A 70 -13.15 6.11 -16.57
C MET A 70 -13.29 6.49 -15.09
N ASP A 71 -12.86 5.64 -14.15
CA ASP A 71 -12.82 6.00 -12.73
C ASP A 71 -11.68 6.99 -12.46
N GLU A 72 -11.90 7.90 -11.52
CA GLU A 72 -10.88 8.80 -10.99
C GLU A 72 -10.43 8.31 -9.61
N ILE A 73 -9.12 8.30 -9.38
CA ILE A 73 -8.56 8.11 -8.04
C ILE A 73 -7.86 9.39 -7.63
N ILE A 74 -8.14 9.89 -6.43
CA ILE A 74 -7.46 11.08 -5.89
C ILE A 74 -6.26 10.62 -5.08
N THR A 75 -5.10 11.20 -5.30
CA THR A 75 -3.89 10.97 -4.50
C THR A 75 -3.01 12.23 -4.51
N SER A 76 -1.87 12.18 -3.82
CA SER A 76 -0.89 13.26 -3.81
C SER A 76 0.21 13.05 -4.87
N PRO A 77 0.77 14.11 -5.48
CA PRO A 77 1.97 13.98 -6.31
C PRO A 77 3.22 13.65 -5.46
N LEU A 78 3.17 13.88 -4.15
CA LEU A 78 4.22 13.51 -3.20
C LEU A 78 4.02 12.05 -2.74
N THR A 79 4.25 11.12 -3.68
CA THR A 79 4.11 9.68 -3.48
C THR A 79 5.15 8.90 -4.30
N PHE A 80 5.30 7.59 -4.04
CA PHE A 80 5.99 6.73 -4.98
C PHE A 80 5.12 6.47 -6.22
N ALA A 81 5.73 6.47 -7.41
CA ALA A 81 5.03 6.41 -8.70
C ALA A 81 4.07 5.21 -8.85
N ALA A 82 4.28 4.11 -8.10
CA ALA A 82 3.39 2.95 -8.12
C ALA A 82 1.92 3.33 -7.85
N THR A 83 1.66 4.32 -6.98
CA THR A 83 0.30 4.72 -6.61
C THR A 83 -0.53 5.14 -7.81
N ALA A 84 0.02 6.01 -8.66
CA ALA A 84 -0.62 6.48 -9.88
C ALA A 84 -0.49 5.47 -11.04
N ASN A 85 0.67 4.83 -11.19
CA ASN A 85 0.94 3.94 -12.31
C ASN A 85 0.00 2.73 -12.35
N ILE A 86 -0.34 2.17 -11.18
CA ILE A 86 -1.21 1.01 -11.13
C ILE A 86 -2.68 1.37 -11.41
N ALA A 87 -3.11 2.59 -11.05
CA ALA A 87 -4.42 3.09 -11.45
C ALA A 87 -4.50 3.24 -12.97
N LEU A 88 -3.47 3.84 -13.58
CA LEU A 88 -3.35 3.95 -15.04
C LEU A 88 -3.31 2.57 -15.71
N TRP A 89 -2.60 1.61 -15.14
CA TRP A 89 -2.54 0.24 -15.64
C TRP A 89 -3.92 -0.42 -15.70
N GLN A 90 -4.79 -0.08 -14.74
CA GLN A 90 -6.18 -0.57 -14.67
C GLN A 90 -7.16 0.26 -15.52
N GLY A 91 -6.67 1.30 -16.21
CA GLY A 91 -7.47 2.20 -17.04
C GLY A 91 -8.11 3.38 -16.29
N ALA A 92 -7.87 3.50 -14.99
CA ALA A 92 -8.33 4.62 -14.18
C ALA A 92 -7.45 5.88 -14.38
N ILE A 93 -7.93 7.01 -13.87
CA ILE A 93 -7.33 8.33 -14.05
C ILE A 93 -6.88 8.87 -12.68
N PRO A 94 -5.56 9.01 -12.44
CA PRO A 94 -5.05 9.69 -11.26
C PRO A 94 -5.35 11.18 -11.29
N ILE A 95 -5.97 11.69 -10.24
CA ILE A 95 -6.18 13.11 -9.98
C ILE A 95 -5.31 13.50 -8.79
N PHE A 96 -4.43 14.47 -9.00
CA PHE A 96 -3.54 14.95 -7.95
C PHE A 96 -4.19 16.10 -7.16
N ALA A 97 -4.25 15.92 -5.85
CA ALA A 97 -4.52 16.96 -4.86
C ALA A 97 -3.25 17.27 -4.08
N ASP A 98 -3.12 18.50 -3.59
CA ASP A 98 -1.91 18.93 -2.90
C ASP A 98 -1.81 18.34 -1.48
N ILE A 99 -0.64 18.52 -0.88
CA ILE A 99 -0.32 18.05 0.47
C ILE A 99 -0.49 19.16 1.51
N ASP A 100 -0.64 18.75 2.75
CA ASP A 100 -0.41 19.65 3.88
C ASP A 100 1.10 19.91 4.01
N GLU A 101 1.49 21.18 4.06
CA GLU A 101 2.89 21.61 4.00
C GLU A 101 3.73 21.16 5.22
N ILE A 102 3.08 20.87 6.35
CA ILE A 102 3.74 20.50 7.60
C ILE A 102 3.98 18.99 7.66
N THR A 103 2.97 18.21 7.29
CA THR A 103 2.98 16.75 7.40
C THR A 103 3.49 16.07 6.14
N GLY A 104 3.36 16.72 4.98
CA GLY A 104 3.60 16.12 3.67
C GLY A 104 2.58 15.05 3.29
N THR A 105 1.52 14.86 4.09
CA THR A 105 0.42 13.94 3.77
C THR A 105 -0.64 14.66 2.93
N LEU A 106 -1.53 13.90 2.28
CA LEU A 106 -2.59 14.47 1.44
C LEU A 106 -3.48 15.43 2.27
N ASP A 107 -3.64 16.68 1.82
CA ASP A 107 -4.51 17.64 2.49
C ASP A 107 -5.98 17.27 2.22
N PRO A 108 -6.80 17.02 3.27
CA PRO A 108 -8.22 16.71 3.11
C PRO A 108 -9.01 17.78 2.35
N VAL A 109 -8.70 19.06 2.55
CA VAL A 109 -9.37 20.18 1.89
C VAL A 109 -9.02 20.23 0.41
N GLU A 110 -7.77 19.95 0.05
CA GLU A 110 -7.36 19.88 -1.36
C GLU A 110 -7.93 18.65 -2.04
N ALA A 111 -8.00 17.51 -1.34
CA ALA A 111 -8.66 16.30 -1.84
C ALA A 111 -10.15 16.54 -2.11
N GLU A 112 -10.87 17.18 -1.18
CA GLU A 112 -12.31 17.49 -1.33
C GLU A 112 -12.59 18.31 -2.59
N LYS A 113 -11.76 19.33 -2.88
CA LYS A 113 -11.87 20.17 -4.09
C LYS A 113 -11.75 19.40 -5.41
N LYS A 114 -11.15 18.20 -5.39
CA LYS A 114 -10.96 17.36 -6.57
C LYS A 114 -12.05 16.31 -6.76
N ILE A 115 -12.96 16.15 -5.81
CA ILE A 115 -14.02 15.14 -5.91
C ILE A 115 -14.97 15.47 -7.06
N THR A 116 -15.22 14.48 -7.91
CA THR A 116 -16.18 14.52 -9.01
C THR A 116 -17.12 13.31 -8.95
N LYS A 117 -18.09 13.25 -9.86
CA LYS A 117 -18.96 12.07 -10.02
C LYS A 117 -18.22 10.81 -10.47
N LYS A 118 -16.97 10.93 -10.93
CA LYS A 118 -16.12 9.81 -11.36
C LYS A 118 -15.14 9.37 -10.28
N THR A 119 -15.02 10.13 -9.18
CA THR A 119 -14.12 9.78 -8.08
C THR A 119 -14.57 8.48 -7.44
N LYS A 120 -13.71 7.47 -7.52
CA LYS A 120 -13.96 6.11 -7.02
C LYS A 120 -13.23 5.82 -5.72
N ALA A 121 -12.06 6.44 -5.53
CA ALA A 121 -11.25 6.27 -4.33
C ALA A 121 -10.38 7.50 -4.03
N ILE A 122 -10.10 7.71 -2.76
CA ILE A 122 -9.01 8.56 -2.28
C ILE A 122 -7.91 7.61 -1.78
N VAL A 123 -6.72 7.71 -2.36
CA VAL A 123 -5.58 6.83 -2.12
C VAL A 123 -4.47 7.63 -1.47
N VAL A 124 -4.28 7.43 -0.18
CA VAL A 124 -3.33 8.21 0.63
C VAL A 124 -2.01 7.49 0.84
N VAL A 125 -1.01 8.26 1.27
CA VAL A 125 0.30 7.75 1.68
C VAL A 125 0.60 8.27 3.06
N ASP A 126 0.95 7.36 3.95
CA ASP A 126 1.52 7.69 5.25
C ASP A 126 2.98 8.15 5.05
N TYR A 127 3.14 9.41 4.66
CA TYR A 127 4.39 9.95 4.16
C TYR A 127 5.49 9.89 5.21
N ALA A 128 6.64 9.30 4.85
CA ALA A 128 7.75 9.04 5.77
C ALA A 128 7.37 8.26 7.06
N GLY A 129 6.25 7.53 7.04
CA GLY A 129 5.72 6.80 8.20
C GLY A 129 4.81 7.63 9.11
N LEU A 130 4.50 8.88 8.74
CA LEU A 130 3.51 9.71 9.41
C LEU A 130 2.11 9.35 8.86
N PRO A 131 1.15 8.90 9.69
CA PRO A 131 -0.19 8.55 9.24
C PRO A 131 -0.93 9.75 8.64
N ALA A 132 -1.60 9.54 7.51
CA ALA A 132 -2.54 10.52 6.97
C ALA A 132 -3.77 10.66 7.88
N ASP A 133 -4.45 11.82 7.84
CA ASP A 133 -5.70 12.04 8.60
C ASP A 133 -6.88 11.30 7.96
N LEU A 134 -6.96 10.00 8.25
CA LEU A 134 -8.01 9.14 7.71
C LEU A 134 -9.40 9.51 8.21
N ASP A 135 -9.53 10.17 9.35
CA ASP A 135 -10.84 10.56 9.88
C ASP A 135 -11.40 11.77 9.14
N ALA A 136 -10.54 12.70 8.70
CA ALA A 136 -10.91 13.80 7.82
C ALA A 136 -11.16 13.38 6.36
N LEU A 137 -10.61 12.23 5.93
CA LEU A 137 -10.67 11.74 4.54
C LEU A 137 -11.73 10.66 4.28
N ARG A 138 -12.46 10.21 5.31
CA ARG A 138 -13.52 9.19 5.23
C ARG A 138 -14.89 9.80 4.99
#